data_AF-A0A0F2L9K4-F1
#
_entry.id   AF-A0A0F2L9K4-F1
#
_cell.length_a   1.000
_cell.length_b   1.000
_cell.length_c   1.000
_cell.angle_alpha   90.00
_cell.angle_beta   90.00
_cell.angle_gamma   90.00
#
_symmetry.space_group_name_H-M   'P 1'
#
loop_
_entity.id
_entity.type
_entity.pdbx_description
1 polymer ?
#
loop_
_entity_poly.entity_id
_entity_poly.type
_entity_poly.pdbx_seq_one_letter_code
_entity_poly.pdbx_strand_id
1 'polypeptide(L)'
;MLEEAKRLAEAGDYRGLALLCLKVLGARDWGEGWAKASELAEASREYVILKFLASAYILASEYGSSLTEAGREFLARDLAVCVEKVLQIMSQ
;
A
#
# COMPACT_ATOMS: atom_id res chain seq x y z
N MET A 1 1.62 12.80 2.43
CA MET A 1 1.44 11.37 2.11
C MET A 1 0.48 10.73 3.10
N LEU A 2 0.77 10.75 4.41
CA LEU A 2 -0.10 10.16 5.45
C LEU A 2 -1.52 10.73 5.48
N GLU A 3 -1.67 12.06 5.57
CA GLU A 3 -3.00 12.69 5.61
C GLU A 3 -3.82 12.45 4.34
N GLU A 4 -3.16 12.39 3.18
CA GLU A 4 -3.81 12.04 1.92
C GLU A 4 -4.25 10.57 1.90
N ALA A 5 -3.45 9.66 2.46
CA ALA A 5 -3.81 8.25 2.57
C ALA A 5 -5.04 8.04 3.47
N LYS A 6 -5.10 8.73 4.61
CA LYS A 6 -6.26 8.71 5.50
C LYS A 6 -7.51 9.23 4.79
N ARG A 7 -7.41 10.39 4.14
CA ARG A 7 -8.51 10.99 3.38
C ARG A 7 -9.05 10.06 2.30
N LEU A 8 -8.17 9.41 1.53
CA LEU A 8 -8.56 8.46 0.49
C LEU A 8 -9.22 7.21 1.07
N ALA A 9 -8.70 6.68 2.18
CA ALA A 9 -9.29 5.54 2.88
C ALA A 9 -10.68 5.85 3.44
N GLU A 10 -10.86 7.02 4.06
CA GLU A 10 -12.15 7.49 4.60
C GLU A 10 -13.18 7.77 3.50
N ALA A 11 -12.74 8.29 2.35
CA ALA A 11 -13.60 8.54 1.20
C ALA A 11 -13.95 7.27 0.40
N GLY A 12 -13.40 6.11 0.75
CA GLY A 12 -13.57 4.88 -0.02
C GLY A 12 -12.88 4.88 -1.38
N ASP A 13 -11.96 5.82 -1.64
CA ASP A 13 -11.18 5.89 -2.87
C ASP A 13 -9.99 4.91 -2.82
N TYR A 14 -10.31 3.62 -2.93
CA TYR A 14 -9.33 2.54 -2.83
C TYR A 14 -8.33 2.55 -3.98
N ARG A 15 -8.76 2.95 -5.18
CA ARG A 15 -7.88 3.06 -6.34
C ARG A 15 -6.88 4.20 -6.15
N GLY A 16 -7.35 5.38 -5.74
CA GLY A 16 -6.49 6.50 -5.41
C GLY A 16 -5.50 6.15 -4.30
N LEU A 17 -5.96 5.48 -3.25
CA LEU A 17 -5.12 5.01 -2.15
C LEU A 17 -4.03 4.04 -2.62
N ALA A 18 -4.39 3.06 -3.45
CA ALA A 18 -3.45 2.10 -3.98
C ALA A 18 -2.36 2.74 -4.87
N LEU A 19 -2.73 3.72 -5.70
CA LEU A 19 -1.78 4.50 -6.50
C LEU A 19 -0.87 5.37 -5.62
N LEU A 20 -1.40 5.95 -4.54
CA LEU A 20 -0.59 6.65 -3.55
C LEU A 20 0.43 5.71 -2.90
N CYS A 21 0.07 4.46 -2.62
CA CYS A 21 0.98 3.46 -2.05
C CYS A 21 2.15 3.13 -3.00
N LEU A 22 1.91 2.98 -4.31
CA LEU A 22 2.97 2.87 -5.31
C LEU A 22 3.87 4.10 -5.35
N LYS A 23 3.26 5.30 -5.27
CA LYS A 23 4.01 6.56 -5.23
C LYS A 23 4.87 6.68 -3.97
N VAL A 24 4.37 6.22 -2.82
CA VAL A 24 5.13 6.15 -1.56
C VAL A 24 6.34 5.26 -1.74
N LEU A 25 6.19 4.08 -2.35
CA LEU A 25 7.30 3.20 -2.72
C LEU A 25 8.24 3.80 -3.78
N GLY A 26 7.86 4.89 -4.43
CA GLY A 26 8.60 5.46 -5.57
C GLY A 26 8.67 4.48 -6.74
N ALA A 27 7.58 3.77 -7.00
CA ALA A 27 7.41 2.86 -8.13
C ALA A 27 6.38 3.41 -9.12
N ARG A 28 6.59 3.18 -10.42
CA ARG A 28 5.71 3.63 -11.51
C ARG A 28 4.64 2.62 -11.86
N ASP A 29 4.91 1.35 -11.61
CA ASP A 29 4.00 0.25 -11.84
C ASP A 29 4.14 -0.84 -10.76
N TRP A 30 3.25 -1.83 -10.82
CA TRP A 30 3.21 -2.92 -9.86
C TRP A 30 4.45 -3.81 -9.91
N GLY A 31 5.04 -4.03 -11.09
CA GLY A 31 6.24 -4.85 -11.23
C GLY A 31 7.46 -4.21 -10.57
N GLU A 32 7.67 -2.92 -10.84
CA GLU A 32 8.68 -2.11 -10.15
C GLU A 32 8.41 -2.04 -8.64
N GLY A 33 7.14 -1.93 -8.25
CA GLY A 33 6.72 -1.99 -6.85
C GLY A 33 7.16 -3.28 -6.16
N TRP A 34 6.88 -4.44 -6.77
CA TRP A 34 7.21 -5.75 -6.20
C TRP A 34 8.70 -6.01 -6.10
N ALA A 35 9.47 -5.62 -7.13
CA ALA A 35 10.92 -5.71 -7.11
C ALA A 35 11.50 -4.88 -5.94
N LYS A 36 11.11 -3.60 -5.85
CA LYS A 36 11.61 -2.69 -4.84
C LYS A 36 11.19 -3.06 -3.42
N ALA A 37 9.93 -3.47 -3.24
CA ALA A 37 9.46 -3.92 -1.93
C ALA A 37 10.19 -5.18 -1.46
N SER A 38 10.50 -6.11 -2.38
CA SER A 38 11.30 -7.31 -2.07
C SER A 38 12.72 -6.95 -1.65
N GLU A 39 13.41 -6.11 -2.42
CA GLU A 39 14.76 -5.64 -2.10
C GLU A 39 14.82 -4.96 -0.73
N LEU A 40 13.87 -4.06 -0.45
CA LEU A 40 13.78 -3.36 0.83
C LEU A 40 13.48 -4.32 1.99
N ALA A 41 12.57 -5.28 1.80
CA ALA A 41 12.24 -6.28 2.82
C ALA A 41 13.45 -7.15 3.16
N GLU A 42 14.24 -7.57 2.16
CA GLU A 42 15.43 -8.37 2.37
C GLU A 42 16.53 -7.59 3.10
N ALA A 43 16.77 -6.33 2.72
CA ALA A 43 17.79 -5.47 3.31
C ALA A 43 17.46 -5.07 4.75
N SER A 44 16.21 -4.65 5.01
CA SER A 44 15.77 -4.14 6.31
C SER A 44 15.24 -5.22 7.26
N ARG A 45 14.90 -6.41 6.75
CA ARG A 45 14.12 -7.46 7.44
C ARG A 45 12.71 -7.01 7.85
N GLU A 46 12.20 -5.92 7.28
CA GLU A 46 10.87 -5.36 7.56
C GLU A 46 9.86 -5.80 6.49
N TYR A 47 9.32 -7.01 6.64
CA TYR A 47 8.37 -7.59 5.67
C TYR A 47 7.00 -6.92 5.61
N VAL A 48 6.74 -5.93 6.48
CA VAL A 48 5.52 -5.10 6.43
C VAL A 48 5.37 -4.38 5.08
N ILE A 49 6.48 -4.09 4.39
CA ILE A 49 6.46 -3.45 3.07
C ILE A 49 5.84 -4.34 1.99
N LEU A 50 6.00 -5.66 2.11
CA LEU A 50 5.38 -6.63 1.22
C LEU A 50 3.88 -6.74 1.49
N LYS A 51 3.47 -6.77 2.77
CA LYS A 51 2.05 -6.73 3.14
C LYS A 51 1.39 -5.46 2.63
N PHE A 52 2.06 -4.32 2.80
CA PHE A 52 1.61 -3.02 2.30
C PHE A 52 1.37 -3.04 0.79
N LEU A 53 2.34 -3.53 0.01
CA LEU A 53 2.18 -3.60 -1.44
C LEU A 53 1.09 -4.59 -1.85
N ALA A 54 1.01 -5.76 -1.20
CA ALA A 54 -0.01 -6.76 -1.49
C ALA A 54 -1.42 -6.21 -1.27
N SER A 55 -1.65 -5.52 -0.14
CA SER A 55 -2.93 -4.88 0.18
C SER A 55 -3.29 -3.81 -0.84
N ALA A 56 -2.33 -2.97 -1.24
CA ALA A 56 -2.54 -1.95 -2.26
C ALA A 56 -2.87 -2.56 -3.63
N TYR A 57 -2.14 -3.60 -4.03
CA TYR A 57 -2.37 -4.32 -5.27
C TYR A 57 -3.78 -4.91 -5.31
N ILE A 58 -4.19 -5.62 -4.25
CA ILE A 58 -5.51 -6.23 -4.18
C ILE A 58 -6.62 -5.17 -4.31
N LEU A 59 -6.51 -4.04 -3.61
CA LEU A 59 -7.47 -2.94 -3.69
C LEU A 59 -7.57 -2.29 -5.07
N ALA A 60 -6.49 -2.29 -5.85
CA ALA A 60 -6.48 -1.78 -7.23
C ALA A 60 -6.84 -2.83 -8.29
N SER A 61 -6.80 -4.10 -7.94
CA SER A 61 -7.02 -5.22 -8.87
C SER A 61 -8.50 -5.57 -9.04
N GLU A 62 -8.80 -6.34 -10.08
CA GLU A 62 -10.11 -6.97 -10.28
C GLU A 62 -10.48 -7.95 -9.14
N TYR A 63 -9.51 -8.45 -8.38
CA TYR A 63 -9.77 -9.31 -7.22
C TYR A 63 -10.31 -8.53 -6.01
N GLY A 64 -10.08 -7.21 -5.95
CA GLY A 64 -10.59 -6.35 -4.88
C GLY A 64 -12.12 -6.31 -4.82
N SER A 65 -12.82 -6.51 -5.94
CA SER A 65 -14.29 -6.59 -5.96
C SER A 65 -14.83 -7.89 -5.37
N SER A 66 -14.00 -8.92 -5.25
CA SER A 66 -14.38 -10.19 -4.60
C SER A 66 -14.35 -10.09 -3.07
N LEU A 67 -13.75 -9.03 -2.52
CA LEU A 67 -13.78 -8.76 -1.09
C LEU A 67 -15.15 -8.22 -0.68
N THR A 68 -15.53 -8.47 0.58
CA THR A 68 -16.64 -7.74 1.21
C THR A 68 -16.27 -6.27 1.40
N GLU A 69 -17.27 -5.42 1.62
CA GLU A 69 -17.05 -4.01 1.97
C GLU A 69 -16.14 -3.88 3.21
N ALA A 70 -16.46 -4.60 4.28
CA ALA A 70 -15.63 -4.64 5.48
C ALA A 70 -14.18 -5.06 5.20
N GLY A 71 -13.98 -6.02 4.27
CA GLY A 71 -12.64 -6.44 3.86
C GLY A 71 -11.87 -5.33 3.16
N ARG A 72 -12.51 -4.59 2.24
CA ARG A 72 -11.87 -3.45 1.57
C ARG A 72 -11.57 -2.30 2.53
N GLU A 73 -12.51 -1.96 3.41
CA GLU A 73 -12.31 -0.93 4.43
C GLU A 73 -11.16 -1.28 5.38
N PHE A 74 -11.07 -2.54 5.82
CA PHE A 74 -9.97 -3.01 6.64
C PHE A 74 -8.62 -2.80 5.95
N LEU A 75 -8.49 -3.24 4.70
CA LEU A 75 -7.25 -3.06 3.93
C LEU A 75 -6.93 -1.58 3.71
N ALA A 76 -7.93 -0.74 3.40
CA ALA A 76 -7.72 0.68 3.18
C ALA A 76 -7.21 1.40 4.45
N ARG A 77 -7.79 1.07 5.62
CA ARG A 77 -7.35 1.63 6.90
C ARG A 77 -5.97 1.13 7.30
N ASP A 78 -5.69 -0.17 7.12
CA ASP A 78 -4.36 -0.76 7.37
C ASP A 78 -3.29 -0.08 6.51
N LEU A 79 -3.56 0.10 5.21
CA LEU A 79 -2.68 0.83 4.30
C LEU A 79 -2.41 2.26 4.77
N ALA A 80 -3.44 3.01 5.13
CA ALA A 80 -3.29 4.40 5.58
C ALA A 80 -2.39 4.51 6.82
N VAL A 81 -2.48 3.56 7.76
CA VAL A 81 -1.60 3.50 8.94
C VAL A 81 -0.18 3.09 8.56
N CYS A 82 -0.01 2.16 7.62
CA CYS A 82 1.29 1.64 7.21
C CYS A 82 2.13 2.62 6.39
N VAL A 83 1.55 3.67 5.79
CA VAL A 83 2.29 4.66 4.98
C VAL A 83 3.49 5.24 5.72
N GLU A 84 3.33 5.60 6.99
CA GLU A 84 4.42 6.20 7.78
C GLU A 84 5.57 5.20 7.99
N LYS A 85 5.25 3.95 8.34
CA LYS A 85 6.25 2.89 8.53
C LYS A 85 7.01 2.60 7.23
N VAL A 86 6.32 2.57 6.09
CA VAL A 86 6.98 2.36 4.78
C VAL A 86 7.93 3.52 4.45
N LEU A 87 7.51 4.77 4.68
CA LEU A 87 8.39 5.93 4.48
C LEU A 87 9.65 5.86 5.36
N GLN A 88 9.51 5.44 6.62
CA GLN A 88 10.63 5.24 7.53
C GLN A 88 11.60 4.17 7.03
N ILE A 89 11.09 3.02 6.55
CA ILE A 89 11.94 1.95 5.98
C ILE A 89 12.71 2.46 4.77
N MET A 90 12.07 3.25 3.90
CA MET A 90 12.69 3.78 2.69
C MET A 90 13.74 4.86 2.94
N SER A 91 13.84 5.40 4.16
CA SER A 91 14.80 6.44 4.53
C SER A 91 15.98 5.91 5.35
N GLN A 92 16.07 4.58 5.54
CA GLN A 92 17.20 3.88 6.13
C GLN A 92 18.23 3.50 5.07
#